data_AF-A0A0J8JQQ9-F1
#
_entry.id   AF-A0A0J8JQQ9-F1
#
_cell.length_a   1.000
_cell.length_b   1.000
_cell.length_c   1.000
_cell.angle_alpha   90.00
_cell.angle_beta   90.00
_cell.angle_gamma   90.00
#
_symmetry.space_group_name_H-M   'P 1'
#
loop_
_entity.id
_entity.type
_entity.pdbx_description
1 polymer ?
#
loop_
_entity_poly.entity_id
_entity_poly.type
_entity_poly.pdbx_seq_one_letter_code
_entity_poly.pdbx_strand_id
1 'polypeptide(L)'
;MLFLTLRHVWRLFGNGSESGPSTIAVLRSVEIIMKALKTIYFILSGLSLLLVIFVMLALIYSFSPLGKQGTKDSIFVLNHGNIVTEQDYQLIYSEQSPPIFNGDHLDYYCLQIERFEFQTPNEGEWVHGREDNHIFSQARELAASAGKINKCFEGESNPESQNIAAKIWSVEANRKHVEGAVVIMYHELTKRVLYVSFQT
;
A
#
# COMPACT_ATOMS: atom_id res chain seq x y z
N MET A 1 -50.13 -6.81 4.68
CA MET A 1 -50.64 -7.66 5.78
C MET A 1 -50.47 -6.96 7.15
N LEU A 2 -50.85 -5.68 7.26
CA LEU A 2 -50.70 -4.89 8.51
C LEU A 2 -51.85 -3.89 8.77
N PHE A 3 -52.93 -3.95 7.98
CA PHE A 3 -54.08 -3.03 8.07
C PHE A 3 -55.32 -3.65 8.72
N LEU A 4 -55.29 -4.95 9.05
CA LEU A 4 -56.45 -5.71 9.52
C LEU A 4 -56.56 -5.81 11.06
N THR A 5 -55.55 -5.40 11.81
CA THR A 5 -55.55 -5.52 13.28
C THR A 5 -56.06 -4.28 14.02
N LEU A 6 -56.22 -3.12 13.37
CA LEU A 6 -56.65 -1.88 14.02
C LEU A 6 -58.17 -1.70 14.12
N ARG A 7 -58.97 -2.47 13.37
CA ARG A 7 -60.44 -2.30 13.36
C ARG A 7 -61.15 -3.00 14.52
N HIS A 8 -60.52 -4.00 15.14
CA HIS A 8 -61.14 -4.78 16.22
C HIS A 8 -60.91 -4.21 17.63
N VAL A 9 -59.90 -3.35 17.83
CA VAL A 9 -59.66 -2.73 19.15
C VAL A 9 -60.68 -1.61 19.43
N TRP A 10 -61.28 -1.01 18.40
CA TRP A 10 -62.19 0.13 18.57
C TRP A 10 -63.60 -0.26 19.10
N ARG A 11 -63.97 -1.54 19.03
CA ARG A 11 -65.32 -2.01 19.45
C ARG A 11 -65.45 -2.41 20.92
N LEU A 12 -64.37 -2.38 21.70
CA LEU A 12 -64.39 -2.75 23.12
C LEU A 12 -64.44 -1.56 24.09
N PHE A 13 -64.49 -0.32 23.61
CA PHE A 13 -64.49 0.88 24.45
C PHE A 13 -65.80 1.71 24.38
N GLY A 14 -66.86 1.16 23.78
CA GLY A 14 -68.16 1.82 23.69
C GLY A 14 -69.13 1.38 24.79
N ASN A 15 -68.93 1.87 26.01
CA ASN A 15 -69.98 2.20 27.00
C ASN A 15 -69.37 2.35 28.40
N GLY A 16 -69.02 3.58 28.77
CA GLY A 16 -68.59 3.91 30.11
C GLY A 16 -68.16 5.36 30.24
N SER A 17 -69.03 6.18 30.81
CA SER A 17 -68.74 7.38 31.61
C SER A 17 -67.73 8.40 31.07
N GLU A 18 -68.24 9.55 30.65
CA GLU A 18 -67.52 10.76 30.26
C GLU A 18 -66.44 11.18 31.27
N SER A 19 -65.19 10.86 30.96
CA SER A 19 -64.02 11.71 31.20
C SER A 19 -62.87 11.25 30.30
N GLY A 20 -63.18 11.10 29.01
CA GLY A 20 -62.16 10.83 28.00
C GLY A 20 -61.21 12.03 27.90
N PRO A 21 -59.88 11.84 27.90
CA PRO A 21 -58.95 12.95 27.71
C PRO A 21 -59.30 13.68 26.41
N SER A 22 -59.34 15.02 26.48
CA SER A 22 -59.73 15.83 25.33
C SER A 22 -58.90 15.44 24.11
N THR A 23 -59.52 15.36 22.93
CA THR A 23 -58.84 15.05 21.65
C THR A 23 -57.60 15.92 21.40
N ILE A 24 -57.57 17.12 22.00
CA ILE A 24 -56.44 18.05 22.05
C ILE A 24 -55.24 17.51 22.84
N ALA A 25 -55.48 16.81 23.97
CA ALA A 25 -54.42 16.18 24.76
C ALA A 25 -53.76 15.01 24.02
N VAL A 26 -54.54 14.24 23.26
CA VAL A 26 -54.03 13.15 22.41
C VAL A 26 -53.17 13.70 21.26
N LEU A 27 -53.64 14.75 20.57
CA LEU A 27 -52.89 15.40 19.49
C LEU A 27 -51.57 16.03 19.97
N ARG A 28 -51.56 16.69 21.13
CA ARG A 28 -50.32 17.23 21.73
C ARG A 28 -49.34 16.13 22.11
N SER A 29 -49.84 15.00 22.63
CA SER A 29 -49.00 13.85 22.98
C SER A 29 -48.34 13.23 21.74
N VAL A 30 -49.08 13.11 20.64
CA VAL A 30 -48.54 12.61 19.35
C VAL A 30 -47.49 13.56 18.77
N GLU A 31 -47.69 14.88 18.86
CA GLU A 31 -46.72 15.87 18.39
C GLU A 31 -45.40 15.82 19.17
N ILE A 32 -45.47 15.67 20.50
CA ILE A 32 -44.28 15.53 21.36
C ILE A 32 -43.52 14.25 21.03
N ILE A 33 -44.22 13.13 20.88
CA ILE A 33 -43.62 11.83 20.52
C ILE A 33 -42.92 11.91 19.15
N MET A 34 -43.57 12.52 18.16
CA MET A 34 -43.00 12.67 16.82
C MET A 34 -41.75 13.57 16.80
N LYS A 35 -41.73 14.63 17.60
CA LYS A 35 -40.53 15.49 17.76
C LYS A 35 -39.39 14.72 18.41
N ALA A 36 -39.65 13.98 19.49
CA ALA A 36 -38.66 13.16 20.16
C ALA A 36 -38.06 12.08 19.23
N LEU A 37 -38.91 11.40 18.46
CA LEU A 37 -38.47 10.39 17.47
C LEU A 37 -37.57 11.01 16.40
N LYS A 38 -37.89 12.19 15.88
CA LYS A 38 -37.04 12.89 14.90
C LYS A 38 -35.67 13.25 15.48
N THR A 39 -35.62 13.74 16.71
CA THR A 39 -34.36 14.06 17.39
C THR A 39 -33.50 12.83 17.64
N ILE A 40 -34.10 11.74 18.12
CA ILE A 40 -33.40 10.46 18.34
C ILE A 40 -32.85 9.91 17.01
N TYR A 41 -33.66 9.93 15.95
CA TYR A 41 -33.23 9.50 14.62
C TYR A 41 -32.05 10.33 14.10
N PHE A 42 -32.08 11.65 14.29
CA PHE A 42 -31.00 12.53 13.86
C PHE A 42 -29.68 12.23 14.59
N ILE A 43 -29.73 11.99 15.90
CA ILE A 43 -28.57 11.62 16.71
C ILE A 43 -28.00 10.26 16.27
N LEU A 44 -28.87 9.25 16.10
CA LEU A 44 -28.46 7.90 15.66
C LEU A 44 -27.85 7.94 14.24
N SER A 45 -28.41 8.73 13.35
CA SER A 45 -27.87 8.94 12.00
C SER A 45 -26.49 9.59 12.03
N GLY A 46 -26.31 10.62 12.87
CA GLY A 46 -25.01 11.26 13.08
C GLY A 46 -23.95 10.30 13.64
N LEU A 47 -24.32 9.48 14.63
CA LEU A 47 -23.42 8.46 15.20
C LEU A 47 -23.05 7.38 14.19
N SER A 48 -24.01 6.93 13.37
CA SER A 48 -23.78 5.99 12.26
C SER A 48 -22.76 6.54 11.27
N LEU A 49 -22.92 7.80 10.85
CA LEU A 49 -21.98 8.44 9.93
C LEU A 49 -20.56 8.53 10.50
N LEU A 50 -20.43 8.90 11.78
CA LEU A 50 -19.14 8.94 12.47
C LEU A 50 -18.49 7.56 12.55
N LEU A 51 -19.26 6.51 12.81
CA LEU A 51 -18.76 5.13 12.81
C LEU A 51 -18.21 4.75 11.44
N VAL A 52 -18.92 5.06 10.36
CA VAL A 52 -18.47 4.77 8.99
C VAL A 52 -17.17 5.52 8.67
N ILE A 53 -17.06 6.80 9.04
CA ILE A 53 -15.83 7.58 8.86
C ILE A 53 -14.68 6.94 9.65
N PHE A 54 -14.90 6.57 10.91
CA PHE A 54 -13.89 5.93 11.74
C PHE A 54 -13.41 4.59 11.16
N VAL A 55 -14.33 3.74 10.71
CA VAL A 55 -13.99 2.47 10.04
C VAL A 55 -13.22 2.72 8.76
N MET A 56 -13.62 3.68 7.94
CA MET A 56 -12.89 4.03 6.71
C MET A 56 -11.46 4.52 7.02
N LEU A 57 -11.29 5.38 8.02
CA LEU A 57 -9.96 5.82 8.45
C LEU A 57 -9.12 4.67 9.01
N ALA A 58 -9.72 3.78 9.79
CA ALA A 58 -9.04 2.61 10.33
C ALA A 58 -8.62 1.62 9.23
N LEU A 59 -9.45 1.43 8.20
CA LEU A 59 -9.10 0.64 7.02
C LEU A 59 -7.97 1.31 6.23
N ILE A 60 -8.06 2.62 5.97
CA ILE A 60 -6.98 3.36 5.31
C ILE A 60 -5.68 3.21 6.10
N TYR A 61 -5.71 3.32 7.43
CA TYR A 61 -4.51 3.17 8.26
C TYR A 61 -3.98 1.73 8.28
N SER A 62 -4.87 0.73 8.28
CA SER A 62 -4.49 -0.69 8.27
C SER A 62 -3.95 -1.15 6.92
N PHE A 63 -4.41 -0.54 5.82
CA PHE A 63 -3.93 -0.80 4.46
C PHE A 63 -2.84 0.17 4.01
N SER A 64 -2.57 1.23 4.77
CA SER A 64 -1.40 2.08 4.56
C SER A 64 -0.20 1.32 5.11
N PRO A 65 0.77 0.91 4.27
CA PRO A 65 2.02 0.38 4.79
C PRO A 65 2.76 1.55 5.43
N LEU A 66 2.50 1.81 6.72
CA LEU A 66 3.46 2.52 7.55
C LEU A 66 4.65 1.58 7.71
N GLY A 67 5.55 1.71 6.73
CA GLY A 67 6.69 0.85 6.49
C GLY A 67 7.46 0.58 7.76
N LYS A 68 7.39 -0.67 8.22
CA LYS A 68 8.44 -1.23 9.05
C LYS A 68 9.18 -2.25 8.21
N GLN A 69 10.15 -1.72 7.46
CA GLN A 69 11.08 -2.47 6.62
C GLN A 69 11.79 -3.50 7.49
N GLY A 70 11.61 -4.77 7.14
CA GLY A 70 12.10 -5.89 7.91
C GLY A 70 13.43 -6.42 7.36
N THR A 71 14.20 -7.07 8.22
CA THR A 71 15.40 -7.86 7.84
C THR A 71 15.13 -8.90 6.75
N LYS A 72 13.87 -9.32 6.59
CA LYS A 72 13.41 -10.22 5.51
C LYS A 72 13.61 -9.64 4.12
N ASP A 73 13.45 -8.33 3.96
CA ASP A 73 13.53 -7.67 2.65
C ASP A 73 14.99 -7.59 2.19
N SER A 74 15.93 -7.39 3.13
CA SER A 74 17.36 -7.41 2.83
C SER A 74 17.85 -8.79 2.37
N ILE A 75 17.41 -9.87 3.04
CA ILE A 75 17.75 -11.24 2.64
C ILE A 75 17.21 -11.55 1.24
N PHE A 76 15.99 -11.10 0.95
CA PHE A 76 15.37 -11.27 -0.37
C PHE A 76 16.22 -10.62 -1.48
N VAL A 77 16.70 -9.39 -1.26
CA VAL A 77 17.56 -8.68 -2.21
C VAL A 77 18.87 -9.42 -2.45
N LEU A 78 19.55 -9.86 -1.37
CA LEU A 78 20.81 -10.59 -1.49
C LEU A 78 20.63 -11.92 -2.23
N ASN A 79 19.57 -12.67 -1.91
CA ASN A 79 19.25 -13.92 -2.61
C ASN A 79 18.94 -13.69 -4.09
N HIS A 80 18.17 -12.66 -4.45
CA HIS A 80 17.91 -12.32 -5.87
C HIS A 80 19.21 -11.97 -6.61
N GLY A 81 20.13 -11.28 -5.94
CA GLY A 81 21.46 -10.99 -6.46
C GLY A 81 22.38 -12.21 -6.57
N ASN A 82 21.98 -13.38 -6.06
CA ASN A 82 22.87 -14.52 -5.79
C ASN A 82 24.07 -14.14 -4.89
N ILE A 83 23.91 -13.13 -4.04
CA ILE A 83 24.95 -12.63 -3.11
C ILE A 83 24.85 -13.42 -1.80
N VAL A 84 25.99 -13.77 -1.20
CA VAL A 84 26.05 -14.46 0.10
C VAL A 84 25.22 -13.73 1.15
N THR A 85 24.35 -14.45 1.85
CA THR A 85 23.54 -13.92 2.96
C THR A 85 24.18 -14.12 4.32
N GLU A 86 25.17 -15.02 4.41
CA GLU A 86 25.99 -15.29 5.59
C GLU A 86 27.09 -14.22 5.74
N GLN A 87 26.66 -12.97 5.91
CA GLN A 87 27.53 -11.80 6.13
C GLN A 87 26.77 -10.71 6.88
N ASP A 88 27.50 -9.73 7.42
CA ASP A 88 26.87 -8.54 7.96
C ASP A 88 26.36 -7.64 6.83
N TYR A 89 25.11 -7.20 6.95
CA TYR A 89 24.49 -6.24 6.04
C TYR A 89 23.60 -5.26 6.79
N GLN A 90 23.53 -4.04 6.28
CA GLN A 90 22.74 -2.96 6.86
C GLN A 90 21.84 -2.33 5.80
N LEU A 91 20.53 -2.26 6.08
CA LEU A 91 19.61 -1.45 5.28
C LEU A 91 19.86 0.03 5.57
N ILE A 92 20.28 0.78 4.55
CA ILE A 92 20.50 2.23 4.66
C ILE A 92 19.17 2.96 4.47
N TYR A 93 18.46 2.62 3.40
CA TYR A 93 17.10 3.10 3.15
C TYR A 93 16.40 2.17 2.17
N SER A 94 15.07 2.21 2.19
CA SER A 94 14.23 1.68 1.12
C SER A 94 12.95 2.47 0.98
N GLU A 95 12.28 2.26 -0.15
CA GLU A 95 10.92 2.72 -0.42
C GLU A 95 10.18 1.54 -1.03
N GLN A 96 8.92 1.37 -0.63
CA GLN A 96 8.02 0.38 -1.19
C GLN A 96 6.73 1.10 -1.53
N SER A 97 6.23 0.88 -2.74
CA SER A 97 4.95 1.43 -3.16
C SER A 97 3.81 0.69 -2.46
N PRO A 98 2.71 1.38 -2.11
CA PRO A 98 1.53 0.71 -1.60
C PRO A 98 0.95 -0.23 -2.66
N PRO A 99 0.32 -1.35 -2.25
CA PRO A 99 -0.28 -2.27 -3.21
C PRO A 99 -1.39 -1.56 -4.00
N ILE A 100 -1.23 -1.51 -5.32
CA ILE A 100 -2.21 -0.94 -6.25
C ILE A 100 -2.68 -1.99 -7.27
N PHE A 101 -3.93 -1.84 -7.72
CA PHE A 101 -4.63 -2.86 -8.50
C PHE A 101 -4.13 -3.05 -9.94
N ASN A 102 -3.47 -2.04 -10.51
CA ASN A 102 -2.96 -2.06 -11.88
C ASN A 102 -1.58 -2.71 -12.02
N GLY A 103 -0.90 -3.03 -10.91
CA GLY A 103 0.42 -3.68 -10.94
C GLY A 103 1.60 -2.70 -11.03
N ASP A 104 1.34 -1.42 -11.28
CA ASP A 104 2.36 -0.36 -11.20
C ASP A 104 2.97 -0.37 -9.80
N HIS A 105 4.28 -0.25 -9.72
CA HIS A 105 4.97 -0.15 -8.44
C HIS A 105 6.36 0.43 -8.63
N LEU A 106 6.92 0.91 -7.54
CA LEU A 106 8.34 1.23 -7.38
C LEU A 106 8.78 0.79 -5.99
N ASP A 107 9.62 -0.22 -5.95
CA ASP A 107 10.24 -0.73 -4.74
C ASP A 107 11.76 -0.69 -4.90
N TYR A 108 12.46 -0.09 -3.95
CA TYR A 108 13.92 -0.06 -3.99
C TYR A 108 14.55 -0.17 -2.61
N TYR A 109 15.74 -0.77 -2.55
CA TYR A 109 16.49 -0.97 -1.31
C TYR A 109 17.96 -0.65 -1.55
N CYS A 110 18.52 0.17 -0.67
CA CYS A 110 19.96 0.42 -0.61
C CYS A 110 20.52 -0.30 0.62
N LEU A 111 21.37 -1.29 0.38
CA LEU A 111 22.02 -2.11 1.41
C LEU A 111 23.52 -1.83 1.42
N GLN A 112 24.10 -1.70 2.61
CA GLN A 112 25.53 -1.86 2.83
C GLN A 112 25.82 -3.35 3.04
N ILE A 113 26.82 -3.87 2.33
CA ILE A 113 27.31 -5.25 2.51
C ILE A 113 28.80 -5.26 2.88
N GLU A 114 29.24 -6.32 3.53
CA GLU A 114 30.65 -6.52 3.89
C GLU A 114 31.48 -6.99 2.68
N ARG A 115 30.93 -7.94 1.92
CA ARG A 115 31.60 -8.63 0.81
C ARG A 115 30.64 -8.95 -0.32
N PHE A 116 31.10 -8.72 -1.54
CA PHE A 116 30.39 -9.07 -2.76
C PHE A 116 30.89 -10.43 -3.26
N GLU A 117 30.31 -11.48 -2.70
CA GLU A 117 30.60 -12.88 -3.01
C GLU A 117 29.30 -13.58 -3.38
N PHE A 118 29.39 -14.60 -4.25
CA PHE A 118 28.22 -15.31 -4.74
C PHE A 118 27.96 -16.60 -3.97
N GLN A 119 26.68 -16.93 -3.72
CA GLN A 119 26.30 -18.19 -3.06
C GLN A 119 26.63 -19.40 -3.95
N THR A 120 26.43 -19.24 -5.25
CA THR A 120 26.81 -20.21 -6.27
C THR A 120 27.71 -19.52 -7.30
N PRO A 121 28.82 -20.15 -7.74
CA PRO A 121 29.76 -19.55 -8.67
C PRO A 121 29.15 -19.47 -10.08
N ASN A 122 28.36 -18.43 -10.33
CA ASN A 122 27.83 -18.02 -11.62
C ASN A 122 28.14 -16.53 -11.81
N GLU A 123 29.42 -16.21 -12.03
CA GLU A 123 29.90 -14.84 -12.21
C GLU A 123 29.37 -14.18 -13.50
N GLY A 124 28.93 -14.98 -14.48
CA GLY A 124 28.51 -14.49 -15.81
C GLY A 124 27.17 -13.74 -15.87
N GLU A 125 26.46 -13.58 -14.75
CA GLU A 125 25.17 -12.85 -14.70
C GLU A 125 25.32 -11.37 -14.35
N TRP A 126 26.47 -10.96 -13.83
CA TRP A 126 26.76 -9.58 -13.45
C TRP A 126 27.61 -8.91 -14.52
N VAL A 127 27.14 -7.77 -15.03
CA VAL A 127 27.80 -7.00 -16.08
C VAL A 127 28.35 -5.70 -15.50
N HIS A 128 29.66 -5.51 -15.61
CA HIS A 128 30.33 -4.27 -15.19
C HIS A 128 30.30 -3.22 -16.30
N GLY A 129 30.08 -1.97 -15.93
CA GLY A 129 30.11 -0.86 -16.87
C GLY A 129 28.98 -0.91 -17.89
N ARG A 130 29.27 -0.47 -19.12
CA ARG A 130 28.26 -0.31 -20.17
C ARG A 130 27.66 -1.64 -20.63
N GLU A 131 26.35 -1.62 -20.88
CA GLU A 131 25.58 -2.75 -21.39
C GLU A 131 25.47 -2.71 -22.92
N ASP A 132 25.67 -3.85 -23.59
CA ASP A 132 25.62 -3.93 -25.06
C ASP A 132 24.17 -3.93 -25.58
N ASN A 133 23.24 -4.50 -24.80
CA ASN A 133 21.84 -4.55 -25.18
C ASN A 133 21.11 -3.26 -24.80
N HIS A 134 20.56 -2.56 -25.79
CA HIS A 134 19.83 -1.30 -25.59
C HIS A 134 18.67 -1.37 -24.59
N ILE A 135 17.92 -2.48 -24.53
CA ILE A 135 16.80 -2.66 -23.59
C ILE A 135 17.32 -2.78 -22.17
N PHE A 136 18.45 -3.46 -21.99
CA PHE A 136 19.06 -3.67 -20.69
C PHE A 136 19.75 -2.41 -20.18
N SER A 137 20.43 -1.67 -21.06
CA SER A 137 20.95 -0.33 -20.76
C SER A 137 19.81 0.60 -20.33
N GLN A 138 18.71 0.66 -21.08
CA GLN A 138 17.54 1.47 -20.73
C GLN A 138 16.93 1.05 -19.38
N ALA A 139 16.75 -0.25 -19.14
CA ALA A 139 16.21 -0.75 -17.87
C ALA A 139 17.09 -0.34 -16.69
N ARG A 140 18.41 -0.40 -16.87
CA ARG A 140 19.39 -0.01 -15.86
C ARG A 140 19.36 1.49 -15.58
N GLU A 141 19.28 2.33 -16.61
CA GLU A 141 19.16 3.79 -16.46
C GLU A 141 17.88 4.18 -15.72
N LEU A 142 16.75 3.58 -16.10
CA LEU A 142 15.46 3.81 -15.44
C LEU A 142 15.50 3.37 -13.97
N ALA A 143 16.03 2.18 -13.70
CA ALA A 143 16.22 1.68 -12.34
C ALA A 143 17.12 2.60 -11.51
N ALA A 144 18.25 3.04 -12.06
CA ALA A 144 19.19 3.93 -11.38
C ALA A 144 18.56 5.28 -11.01
N SER A 145 17.81 5.86 -11.93
CA SER A 145 17.06 7.11 -11.69
C SER A 145 15.98 6.91 -10.62
N ALA A 146 15.14 5.89 -10.77
CA ALA A 146 14.03 5.63 -9.85
C ALA A 146 14.50 5.24 -8.44
N GLY A 147 15.54 4.42 -8.34
CA GLY A 147 16.16 3.95 -7.10
C GLY A 147 17.08 4.97 -6.41
N LYS A 148 17.23 6.17 -6.97
CA LYS A 148 18.08 7.25 -6.45
C LYS A 148 19.53 6.80 -6.27
N ILE A 149 20.13 6.28 -7.34
CA ILE A 149 21.49 5.72 -7.36
C ILE A 149 22.53 6.63 -6.71
N ASN A 150 22.47 7.93 -6.98
CA ASN A 150 23.36 8.94 -6.42
C ASN A 150 23.31 9.01 -4.89
N LYS A 151 22.14 8.76 -4.30
CA LYS A 151 21.98 8.69 -2.85
C LYS A 151 22.52 7.39 -2.29
N CYS A 152 22.31 6.26 -2.99
CA CYS A 152 22.83 4.97 -2.53
C CYS A 152 24.35 4.94 -2.61
N PHE A 153 24.94 5.39 -3.73
CA PHE A 153 26.37 5.25 -4.04
C PHE A 153 27.18 6.52 -3.78
N GLU A 154 26.75 7.34 -2.82
CA GLU A 154 27.50 8.50 -2.30
C GLU A 154 27.97 9.50 -3.37
N GLY A 155 27.11 9.79 -4.34
CA GLY A 155 27.35 10.77 -5.40
C GLY A 155 27.64 10.17 -6.77
N GLU A 156 27.94 8.87 -6.87
CA GLU A 156 28.02 8.19 -8.18
C GLU A 156 26.61 8.06 -8.77
N SER A 157 26.42 8.65 -9.95
CA SER A 157 25.12 8.73 -10.63
C SER A 157 25.09 8.00 -11.96
N ASN A 158 26.24 7.56 -12.48
CA ASN A 158 26.34 6.90 -13.77
C ASN A 158 26.25 5.37 -13.59
N PRO A 159 25.10 4.73 -13.91
CA PRO A 159 24.93 3.29 -13.76
C PRO A 159 25.75 2.44 -14.73
N GLU A 160 26.40 3.06 -15.72
CA GLU A 160 27.33 2.41 -16.66
C GLU A 160 28.81 2.65 -16.29
N SER A 161 29.07 3.18 -15.09
CA SER A 161 30.42 3.32 -14.54
C SER A 161 31.08 1.95 -14.37
N GLN A 162 32.40 1.85 -14.61
CA GLN A 162 33.15 0.58 -14.50
C GLN A 162 33.16 0.03 -13.06
N ASN A 163 33.00 0.91 -12.06
CA ASN A 163 32.92 0.51 -10.64
C ASN A 163 31.54 -0.01 -10.25
N ILE A 164 30.59 -0.07 -11.19
CA ILE A 164 29.25 -0.57 -10.97
C ILE A 164 29.06 -1.85 -11.77
N ALA A 165 28.74 -2.91 -11.03
CA ALA A 165 28.22 -4.14 -11.58
C ALA A 165 26.70 -4.10 -11.54
N ALA A 166 26.03 -4.59 -12.57
CA ALA A 166 24.58 -4.76 -12.54
C ALA A 166 24.17 -6.15 -12.98
N LYS A 167 23.11 -6.65 -12.34
CA LYS A 167 22.39 -7.85 -12.72
C LYS A 167 20.97 -7.45 -13.05
N ILE A 168 20.52 -7.87 -14.23
CA ILE A 168 19.15 -7.67 -14.68
C ILE A 168 18.42 -8.99 -14.51
N TRP A 169 17.49 -9.03 -13.56
CA TRP A 169 16.75 -10.25 -13.24
C TRP A 169 15.57 -10.47 -14.17
N SER A 170 14.82 -9.40 -14.44
CA SER A 170 13.71 -9.41 -15.38
C SER A 170 13.55 -8.04 -16.02
N VAL A 171 13.08 -8.04 -17.27
CA VAL A 171 12.67 -6.82 -17.97
C VAL A 171 11.35 -7.11 -18.68
N GLU A 172 10.37 -6.27 -18.43
CA GLU A 172 9.16 -6.19 -19.22
C GLU A 172 9.31 -5.03 -20.20
N ALA A 173 9.24 -5.37 -21.49
CA ALA A 173 9.42 -4.39 -22.55
C ALA A 173 8.34 -4.55 -23.61
N ASN A 174 7.78 -3.42 -24.03
CA ASN A 174 6.76 -3.33 -25.05
C ASN A 174 7.23 -2.37 -26.15
N ARG A 175 7.14 -2.80 -27.42
CA ARG A 175 7.58 -2.01 -28.58
C ARG A 175 8.96 -1.34 -28.38
N LYS A 176 9.90 -2.08 -27.79
CA LYS A 176 11.28 -1.64 -27.46
C LYS A 176 11.40 -0.54 -26.40
N HIS A 177 10.39 -0.35 -25.56
CA HIS A 177 10.46 0.50 -24.39
C HIS A 177 10.30 -0.38 -23.15
N VAL A 178 11.11 -0.12 -22.13
CA VAL A 178 10.99 -0.78 -20.83
C VAL A 178 9.78 -0.21 -20.09
N GLU A 179 8.84 -1.08 -19.75
CA GLU A 179 7.65 -0.78 -18.94
C GLU A 179 7.83 -1.25 -17.49
N GLY A 180 8.72 -2.21 -17.26
CA GLY A 180 9.09 -2.65 -15.92
C GLY A 180 10.40 -3.43 -15.90
N ALA A 181 11.07 -3.44 -14.75
CA ALA A 181 12.28 -4.22 -14.59
C ALA A 181 12.60 -4.51 -13.12
N VAL A 182 13.34 -5.59 -12.91
CA VAL A 182 14.04 -5.87 -11.65
C VAL A 182 15.53 -5.82 -11.92
N VAL A 183 16.19 -4.80 -11.37
CA VAL A 183 17.62 -4.52 -11.58
C VAL A 183 18.31 -4.42 -10.23
N ILE A 184 19.47 -5.06 -10.12
CA ILE A 184 20.31 -5.04 -8.94
C ILE A 184 21.66 -4.49 -9.35
N MET A 185 22.09 -3.42 -8.69
CA MET A 185 23.38 -2.78 -8.94
C MET A 185 24.25 -2.89 -7.70
N TYR A 186 25.54 -3.10 -7.89
CA TYR A 186 26.55 -3.12 -6.84
C TYR A 186 27.62 -2.09 -7.17
N HIS A 187 27.97 -1.25 -6.20
CA HIS A 187 29.05 -0.28 -6.33
C HIS A 187 30.27 -0.72 -5.53
N GLU A 188 31.37 -1.01 -6.24
CA GLU A 188 32.60 -1.58 -5.67
C GLU A 188 33.20 -0.71 -4.56
N LEU A 189 33.22 0.61 -4.74
CA LEU A 189 33.91 1.53 -3.81
C LEU A 189 33.18 1.63 -2.48
N THR A 190 31.85 1.77 -2.52
CA THR A 190 31.03 1.91 -1.31
C THR A 190 30.60 0.57 -0.71
N LYS A 191 30.79 -0.53 -1.45
CA LYS A 191 30.23 -1.86 -1.14
C LYS A 191 28.72 -1.82 -0.86
N ARG A 192 27.99 -1.07 -1.67
CA ARG A 192 26.55 -0.92 -1.55
C ARG A 192 25.83 -1.62 -2.69
N VAL A 193 24.70 -2.22 -2.36
CA VAL A 193 23.79 -2.85 -3.31
C VAL A 193 22.53 -2.02 -3.39
N LEU A 194 22.15 -1.64 -4.61
CA LEU A 194 20.88 -1.02 -4.92
C LEU A 194 20.01 -2.03 -5.67
N TYR A 195 18.95 -2.49 -5.02
CA TYR A 195 17.88 -3.23 -5.69
C TYR A 195 16.78 -2.26 -6.10
N VAL A 196 16.25 -2.43 -7.31
CA VAL A 196 15.09 -1.67 -7.81
C VAL A 196 14.17 -2.62 -8.57
N SER A 197 12.90 -2.63 -8.20
CA SER A 197 11.79 -3.25 -8.92
C SER A 197 10.81 -2.15 -9.29
N PHE A 198 10.45 -2.03 -10.55
CA PHE A 198 9.43 -1.08 -10.98
C PHE A 198 8.58 -1.63 -12.10
N GLN A 199 7.36 -1.09 -12.18
CA GLN A 199 6.41 -1.28 -13.27
C GLN A 199 5.61 0.01 -13.47
N THR A 200 5.36 0.38 -14.72
CA THR A 200 4.61 1.59 -15.13
C THR A 200 3.56 1.29 -16.17
#